data_AF-H2ZEL5-F1
#
_entry.id   AF-H2ZEL5-F1
#
_cell.length_a   1.000
_cell.length_b   1.000
_cell.length_c   1.000
_cell.angle_alpha   90.00
_cell.angle_beta   90.00
_cell.angle_gamma   90.00
#
_symmetry.space_group_name_H-M   'P 1'
#
loop_
_entity.id
_entity.type
_entity.pdbx_description
1 polymer ?
#
loop_
_entity_poly.entity_id
_entity_poly.type
_entity_poly.pdbx_seq_one_letter_code
_entity_poly.pdbx_strand_id
1 'polypeptide(L)'
;MSIQEGSRAGLIRKGTAFELLEAQAACGKIIDVQSGKTVSIETAVRSGLIDSEFEDVVSRANRAVVGYREPFKREVLSLSEAMARHLVVERHAIRLLEAQIATGGIFDLHSPVRINVNVAAKRGLLDSNLARKLDKRETTSFFDPVTGENLNYSELMGRCVLDKDSGLLFLMVEGGTVTQNIRPFEPEPESKKIRERAEPKITTEVVAGKQKKKKTPSRRSSDRA
;
A
#
# COMPACT_ATOMS: atom_id res chain seq x y z
N MET A 1 7.34 -22.67 -10.41
CA MET A 1 6.43 -22.28 -9.33
C MET A 1 6.17 -20.78 -9.41
N SER A 2 4.97 -20.35 -9.04
CA SER A 2 4.67 -18.93 -8.82
C SER A 2 5.30 -18.42 -7.52
N ILE A 3 5.33 -17.10 -7.35
CA ILE A 3 5.83 -16.46 -6.11
C ILE A 3 5.03 -16.94 -4.89
N GLN A 4 3.71 -17.09 -5.04
CA GLN A 4 2.80 -17.49 -3.97
C GLN A 4 2.99 -18.95 -3.59
N GLU A 5 3.16 -19.82 -4.59
CA GLU A 5 3.53 -21.23 -4.38
C GLU A 5 4.87 -21.34 -3.64
N GLY A 6 5.87 -20.53 -4.02
CA GLY A 6 7.16 -20.44 -3.33
C GLY A 6 7.01 -20.03 -1.87
N SER A 7 6.15 -19.07 -1.58
CA SER A 7 5.84 -18.66 -0.20
C SER A 7 5.14 -19.77 0.59
N ARG A 8 4.16 -20.45 0.00
CA ARG A 8 3.38 -21.51 0.64
C ARG A 8 4.24 -22.75 0.92
N ALA A 9 5.18 -23.05 0.03
CA ALA A 9 6.16 -24.11 0.19
C ALA A 9 7.28 -23.76 1.19
N GLY A 10 7.29 -22.53 1.73
CA GLY A 10 8.32 -22.08 2.68
C GLY A 10 9.69 -21.81 2.07
N LEU A 11 9.78 -21.70 0.74
CA LEU A 11 11.03 -21.39 0.03
C LEU A 11 11.40 -19.91 0.15
N ILE A 12 10.39 -19.05 0.24
CA ILE A 12 10.55 -17.61 0.50
C ILE A 12 9.61 -17.19 1.62
N ARG A 13 9.98 -16.12 2.33
CA ARG A 13 9.09 -15.52 3.33
C ARG A 13 7.93 -14.83 2.66
N LYS A 14 6.78 -14.77 3.35
CA LYS A 14 5.60 -14.04 2.90
C LYS A 14 5.88 -12.56 2.62
N GLY A 15 6.74 -11.91 3.41
CA GLY A 15 7.18 -10.53 3.15
C GLY A 15 7.89 -10.37 1.80
N THR A 16 8.80 -11.29 1.46
CA THR A 16 9.48 -11.31 0.15
C THR A 16 8.48 -11.57 -0.98
N ALA A 17 7.50 -12.45 -0.77
CA ALA A 17 6.44 -12.68 -1.74
C ALA A 17 5.60 -11.43 -2.01
N PHE A 18 5.24 -10.66 -0.97
CA PHE A 18 4.58 -9.37 -1.13
C PHE A 18 5.43 -8.41 -1.97
N GLU A 19 6.72 -8.27 -1.64
CA GLU A 19 7.61 -7.34 -2.34
C GLU A 19 7.70 -7.63 -3.85
N LEU A 20 7.82 -8.91 -4.22
CA LEU A 20 7.93 -9.35 -5.60
C LEU A 20 6.61 -9.22 -6.39
N LEU A 21 5.47 -9.52 -5.76
CA LEU A 21 4.15 -9.37 -6.39
C LEU A 21 3.78 -7.88 -6.58
N GLU A 22 4.12 -7.03 -5.62
CA GLU A 22 3.97 -5.58 -5.76
C GLU A 22 4.81 -5.03 -6.91
N ALA A 23 6.03 -5.55 -7.10
CA ALA A 23 6.86 -5.16 -8.23
C ALA A 23 6.21 -5.50 -9.58
N GLN A 24 5.63 -6.71 -9.71
CA GLN A 24 4.85 -7.08 -10.91
C GLN A 24 3.66 -6.14 -11.12
N ALA A 25 2.85 -5.93 -10.07
CA ALA A 25 1.67 -5.07 -10.14
C ALA A 25 2.01 -3.61 -10.44
N ALA A 26 3.11 -3.07 -9.90
CA ALA A 26 3.59 -1.72 -10.21
C ALA A 26 4.20 -1.59 -11.61
N CYS A 27 4.39 -2.71 -12.32
CA CYS A 27 4.71 -2.76 -13.74
C CYS A 27 3.46 -3.04 -14.62
N GLY A 28 2.28 -3.16 -14.00
CA GLY A 28 0.96 -3.18 -14.65
C GLY A 28 0.43 -4.56 -15.03
N LYS A 29 1.18 -5.63 -14.76
CA LYS A 29 0.76 -7.00 -15.11
C LYS A 29 1.24 -8.02 -14.08
N ILE A 30 0.45 -9.08 -13.91
CA ILE A 30 0.83 -10.29 -13.16
C ILE A 30 1.29 -11.35 -14.16
N ILE A 31 2.33 -12.10 -13.78
CA ILE A 31 2.83 -13.22 -14.58
C ILE A 31 2.08 -14.49 -14.19
N ASP A 32 1.45 -15.12 -15.18
CA ASP A 32 0.98 -16.50 -15.05
C ASP A 32 2.10 -17.45 -15.49
N VAL A 33 2.71 -18.10 -14.49
CA VAL A 33 3.83 -19.00 -14.70
C VAL A 33 3.43 -20.29 -15.44
N GLN A 34 2.15 -20.70 -15.37
CA GLN A 34 1.69 -21.91 -16.05
C GLN A 34 1.51 -21.69 -17.55
N SER A 35 0.95 -20.52 -17.93
CA SER A 35 0.74 -20.20 -19.34
C SER A 35 1.89 -19.44 -20.00
N GLY A 36 2.86 -18.94 -19.22
CA GLY A 36 3.95 -18.09 -19.70
C GLY A 36 3.51 -16.68 -20.11
N LYS A 37 2.25 -16.30 -19.82
CA LYS A 37 1.66 -15.04 -20.25
C LYS A 37 1.58 -14.04 -19.11
N THR A 38 1.39 -12.78 -19.49
CA THR A 38 1.10 -11.69 -18.54
C THR A 38 -0.36 -11.28 -18.66
N VAL A 39 -1.00 -11.05 -17.52
CA VAL A 39 -2.41 -10.66 -17.43
C VAL A 39 -2.57 -9.37 -16.62
N SER A 40 -3.68 -8.66 -16.81
CA SER A 40 -4.00 -7.50 -15.97
C SER A 40 -4.27 -7.94 -14.54
N ILE A 41 -4.04 -7.04 -13.57
CA ILE A 41 -4.29 -7.32 -12.14
C ILE A 41 -5.76 -7.69 -11.92
N GLU A 42 -6.69 -6.97 -12.54
CA GLU A 42 -8.13 -7.28 -12.46
C GLU A 42 -8.44 -8.70 -12.95
N THR A 43 -7.82 -9.12 -14.07
CA THR A 43 -8.01 -10.47 -14.58
C THR A 43 -7.42 -11.51 -13.64
N ALA A 44 -6.20 -11.27 -13.13
CA ALA A 44 -5.52 -12.18 -12.23
C ALA A 44 -6.31 -12.42 -10.93
N VAL A 45 -6.91 -11.37 -10.36
CA VAL A 45 -7.76 -11.47 -9.17
C VAL A 45 -9.04 -12.24 -9.50
N ARG A 46 -9.76 -11.83 -10.56
CA ARG A 46 -11.04 -12.46 -10.95
C ARG A 46 -10.91 -13.94 -11.33
N SER A 47 -9.78 -14.33 -11.91
CA SER A 47 -9.51 -15.73 -12.29
C SER A 47 -8.91 -16.57 -11.18
N GLY A 48 -8.66 -16.00 -9.98
CA GLY A 48 -8.01 -16.70 -8.88
C GLY A 48 -6.53 -17.02 -9.10
N LEU A 49 -5.86 -16.33 -10.05
CA LEU A 49 -4.42 -16.47 -10.25
C LEU A 49 -3.63 -15.90 -9.06
N ILE A 50 -4.20 -14.87 -8.40
CA ILE A 50 -3.70 -14.32 -7.15
C ILE A 50 -4.59 -14.82 -6.01
N ASP A 51 -4.01 -15.58 -5.07
CA ASP A 51 -4.68 -15.92 -3.81
C ASP A 51 -5.19 -14.66 -3.07
N SER A 52 -6.37 -14.78 -2.44
CA SER A 52 -7.05 -13.70 -1.70
C SER A 52 -6.18 -12.92 -0.72
N GLU A 53 -5.20 -13.57 -0.10
CA GLU A 53 -4.29 -12.94 0.87
C GLU A 53 -3.34 -11.90 0.24
N PHE A 54 -3.14 -11.93 -1.08
CA PHE A 54 -2.28 -11.03 -1.84
C PHE A 54 -3.08 -9.99 -2.66
N GLU A 55 -4.41 -10.12 -2.78
CA GLU A 55 -5.23 -9.24 -3.63
C GLU A 55 -5.09 -7.75 -3.29
N ASP A 56 -5.14 -7.42 -2.00
CA ASP A 56 -4.99 -6.03 -1.55
C ASP A 56 -3.59 -5.48 -1.84
N VAL A 57 -2.55 -6.31 -1.70
CA VAL A 57 -1.18 -5.87 -1.98
C VAL A 57 -0.98 -5.53 -3.45
N VAL A 58 -1.45 -6.41 -4.36
CA VAL A 58 -1.29 -6.18 -5.80
C VAL A 58 -2.18 -5.04 -6.28
N SER A 59 -3.38 -4.90 -5.72
CA SER A 59 -4.31 -3.82 -6.09
C SER A 59 -3.79 -2.45 -5.68
N ARG A 60 -3.19 -2.33 -4.50
CA ARG A 60 -2.56 -1.08 -4.04
C ARG A 60 -1.33 -0.72 -4.87
N ALA A 61 -0.45 -1.69 -5.15
CA ALA A 61 0.73 -1.45 -5.97
C ALA A 61 0.39 -1.09 -7.43
N ASN A 62 -0.69 -1.65 -8.00
CA ASN A 62 -1.15 -1.32 -9.35
C ASN A 62 -1.55 0.16 -9.51
N ARG A 63 -1.86 0.87 -8.41
CA ARG A 63 -2.11 2.33 -8.43
C ARG A 63 -0.88 3.13 -8.89
N ALA A 64 0.32 2.55 -8.81
CA ALA A 64 1.51 3.14 -9.42
C ALA A 64 1.45 3.23 -10.95
N VAL A 65 0.53 2.50 -11.59
CA VAL A 65 0.31 2.47 -13.04
C VAL A 65 -0.99 3.15 -13.43
N VAL A 66 -2.10 2.81 -12.74
CA VAL A 66 -3.43 3.37 -13.06
C VAL A 66 -3.71 4.70 -12.35
N GLY A 67 -2.85 5.08 -11.41
CA GLY A 67 -2.93 6.30 -10.62
C GLY A 67 -3.64 6.12 -9.27
N TYR A 68 -3.33 7.04 -8.36
CA TYR A 68 -3.92 7.13 -7.01
C TYR A 68 -5.09 8.09 -7.04
N ARG A 69 -6.28 7.58 -6.70
CA ARG A 69 -7.52 8.37 -6.62
C ARG A 69 -7.98 8.45 -5.17
N GLU A 70 -8.05 9.66 -4.63
CA GLU A 70 -8.69 9.88 -3.34
C GLU A 70 -10.22 9.85 -3.48
N PRO A 71 -10.96 9.28 -2.51
CA PRO A 71 -12.41 9.38 -2.47
C PRO A 71 -12.84 10.84 -2.60
N PHE A 72 -13.88 11.09 -3.40
CA PHE A 72 -14.48 12.42 -3.63
C PHE A 72 -13.64 13.44 -4.42
N LYS A 73 -12.37 13.14 -4.73
CA LYS A 73 -11.57 13.95 -5.66
C LYS A 73 -11.67 13.38 -7.08
N ARG A 74 -11.78 14.25 -8.07
CA ARG A 74 -11.74 13.87 -9.49
C ARG A 74 -10.32 13.66 -10.01
N GLU A 75 -9.35 14.22 -9.30
CA GLU A 75 -7.93 14.14 -9.63
C GLU A 75 -7.42 12.70 -9.49
N VAL A 76 -6.54 12.31 -10.42
CA VAL A 76 -5.79 11.05 -10.37
C VAL A 76 -4.32 11.42 -10.30
N LEU A 77 -3.64 10.94 -9.28
CA LEU A 77 -2.24 11.27 -8.98
C LEU A 77 -1.31 10.18 -9.50
N SER A 78 -0.19 10.58 -10.07
CA SER A 78 0.95 9.69 -10.28
C SER A 78 1.52 9.19 -8.95
N LEU A 79 2.34 8.15 -9.00
CA LEU A 79 3.03 7.61 -7.81
C LEU A 79 3.83 8.70 -7.07
N SER A 80 4.55 9.54 -7.81
CA SER A 80 5.39 10.59 -7.24
C SER A 80 4.56 11.70 -6.59
N GLU A 81 3.44 12.08 -7.18
CA GLU A 81 2.53 13.06 -6.58
C GLU A 81 1.86 12.49 -5.32
N ALA A 82 1.46 11.21 -5.36
CA ALA A 82 0.90 10.54 -4.19
C ALA A 82 1.94 10.44 -3.05
N MET A 83 3.20 10.17 -3.37
CA MET A 83 4.32 10.20 -2.43
C MET A 83 4.54 11.59 -1.84
N ALA A 84 4.57 12.64 -2.69
CA ALA A 84 4.74 14.03 -2.25
C ALA A 84 3.59 14.53 -1.35
N ARG A 85 2.38 13.98 -1.50
CA ARG A 85 1.22 14.25 -0.65
C ARG A 85 1.09 13.29 0.54
N HIS A 86 2.09 12.44 0.80
CA HIS A 86 2.10 11.44 1.87
C HIS A 86 0.95 10.44 1.83
N LEU A 87 0.34 10.22 0.66
CA LEU A 87 -0.64 9.15 0.43
C LEU A 87 0.06 7.79 0.31
N VAL A 88 1.34 7.80 -0.07
CA VAL A 88 2.20 6.62 -0.15
C VAL A 88 3.46 6.90 0.65
N VAL A 89 3.83 5.94 1.51
CA VAL A 89 5.08 6.02 2.28
C VAL A 89 6.26 6.03 1.32
N GLU A 90 7.20 6.96 1.51
CA GLU A 90 8.33 7.19 0.61
C GLU A 90 9.13 5.91 0.32
N ARG A 91 9.48 5.11 1.33
CA ARG A 91 10.20 3.83 1.15
C ARG A 91 9.45 2.87 0.22
N HIS A 92 8.12 2.82 0.32
CA HIS A 92 7.30 1.97 -0.53
C HIS A 92 7.25 2.51 -1.97
N ALA A 93 7.06 3.83 -2.14
CA ALA A 93 7.07 4.45 -3.46
C ALA A 93 8.41 4.28 -4.19
N ILE A 94 9.54 4.44 -3.47
CA ILE A 94 10.89 4.20 -4.01
C ILE A 94 11.01 2.77 -4.54
N ARG A 95 10.55 1.78 -3.78
CA ARG A 95 10.59 0.37 -4.20
C ARG A 95 9.82 0.11 -5.49
N LEU A 96 8.63 0.71 -5.64
CA LEU A 96 7.83 0.59 -6.86
C LEU A 96 8.51 1.29 -8.05
N LEU A 97 9.10 2.48 -7.84
CA LEU A 97 9.87 3.21 -8.86
C LEU A 97 11.09 2.42 -9.33
N GLU A 98 11.82 1.77 -8.42
CA GLU A 98 12.96 0.91 -8.78
C GLU A 98 12.55 -0.23 -9.71
N ALA A 99 11.45 -0.92 -9.39
CA ALA A 99 10.91 -1.97 -10.25
C ALA A 99 10.50 -1.43 -11.63
N GLN A 100 9.90 -0.23 -11.65
CA GLN A 100 9.52 0.40 -12.91
C GLN A 100 10.76 0.74 -13.76
N ILE A 101 11.77 1.37 -13.19
CA ILE A 101 12.99 1.77 -13.91
C ILE A 101 13.72 0.55 -14.49
N ALA A 102 13.89 -0.49 -13.68
CA ALA A 102 14.54 -1.73 -14.08
C ALA A 102 13.81 -2.46 -15.23
N THR A 103 12.50 -2.24 -15.39
CA THR A 103 11.67 -2.89 -16.41
C THR A 103 11.35 -1.99 -17.61
N GLY A 104 11.99 -0.81 -17.73
CA GLY A 104 11.88 0.04 -18.92
C GLY A 104 11.44 1.49 -18.69
N GLY A 105 11.33 1.93 -17.44
CA GLY A 105 11.11 3.35 -17.11
C GLY A 105 9.87 3.61 -16.25
N ILE A 106 9.65 4.87 -15.91
CA ILE A 106 8.59 5.30 -15.01
C ILE A 106 7.28 5.46 -15.78
N PHE A 107 6.16 5.11 -15.15
CA PHE A 107 4.84 5.38 -15.69
C PHE A 107 4.46 6.85 -15.49
N ASP A 108 3.97 7.48 -16.55
CA ASP A 108 3.44 8.85 -16.56
C ASP A 108 1.98 8.76 -17.04
N LEU A 109 1.03 9.21 -16.21
CA LEU A 109 -0.40 9.14 -16.51
C LEU A 109 -0.80 9.96 -17.75
N HIS A 110 0.05 10.89 -18.18
CA HIS A 110 -0.14 11.72 -19.36
C HIS A 110 0.60 11.21 -20.60
N SER A 111 1.28 10.07 -20.50
CA SER A 111 2.08 9.48 -21.58
C SER A 111 1.72 8.01 -21.80
N PRO A 112 1.49 7.58 -23.06
CA PRO A 112 1.30 6.17 -23.36
C PRO A 112 2.61 5.36 -23.32
N VAL A 113 3.76 6.04 -23.22
CA VAL A 113 5.09 5.43 -23.21
C VAL A 113 5.77 5.72 -21.88
N ARG A 114 6.47 4.70 -21.35
CA ARG A 114 7.30 4.83 -20.15
C ARG A 114 8.46 5.79 -20.40
N ILE A 115 8.80 6.60 -19.41
CA ILE A 115 9.84 7.62 -19.52
C ILE A 115 11.04 7.27 -18.65
N ASN A 116 12.24 7.63 -19.08
CA ASN A 116 13.43 7.46 -18.25
C ASN A 116 13.48 8.46 -17.09
N VAL A 117 14.35 8.18 -16.12
CA VAL A 117 14.51 8.95 -14.88
C VAL A 117 14.84 10.43 -15.15
N ASN A 118 15.72 10.70 -16.12
CA ASN A 118 16.13 12.05 -16.48
C ASN A 118 14.98 12.89 -17.06
N VAL A 119 14.12 12.27 -17.88
CA VAL A 119 12.93 12.94 -18.42
C VAL A 119 11.89 13.17 -17.31
N ALA A 120 11.69 12.19 -16.42
CA ALA A 120 10.79 12.34 -15.28
C ALA A 120 11.21 13.50 -14.36
N ALA A 121 12.50 13.61 -14.05
CA ALA A 121 13.05 14.72 -13.25
C ALA A 121 12.82 16.08 -13.93
N LYS A 122 13.10 16.20 -15.23
CA LYS A 122 12.88 17.44 -16.00
C LYS A 122 11.42 17.89 -16.04
N ARG A 123 10.49 16.93 -16.02
CA ARG A 123 9.04 17.20 -15.97
C ARG A 123 8.50 17.47 -14.57
N GLY A 124 9.35 17.40 -13.54
CA GLY A 124 8.92 17.52 -12.14
C GLY A 124 8.15 16.32 -11.61
N LEU A 125 8.16 15.20 -12.35
CA LEU A 125 7.54 13.93 -11.93
C LEU A 125 8.41 13.17 -10.93
N LEU A 126 9.68 13.54 -10.75
CA LEU A 126 10.53 13.03 -9.70
C LEU A 126 11.34 14.17 -9.10
N ASP A 127 11.50 14.14 -7.78
CA ASP A 127 12.47 14.99 -7.10
C ASP A 127 13.88 14.71 -7.67
N SER A 128 14.68 15.77 -7.86
CA SER A 128 15.99 15.68 -8.50
C SER A 128 17.00 14.86 -7.68
N ASN A 129 16.91 14.88 -6.34
CA ASN A 129 17.78 14.05 -5.50
C ASN A 129 17.37 12.59 -5.56
N LEU A 130 16.07 12.30 -5.52
CA LEU A 130 15.57 10.94 -5.67
C LEU A 130 15.91 10.37 -7.05
N ALA A 131 15.69 11.15 -8.12
CA ALA A 131 16.05 10.77 -9.49
C ALA A 131 17.53 10.38 -9.58
N ARG A 132 18.44 11.18 -8.99
CA ARG A 132 19.87 10.85 -8.95
C ARG A 132 20.17 9.54 -8.22
N LYS A 133 19.53 9.29 -7.07
CA LYS A 133 19.72 8.05 -6.30
C LYS A 133 19.25 6.83 -7.09
N LEU A 134 18.09 6.92 -7.72
CA LEU A 134 17.51 5.85 -8.55
C LEU A 134 18.35 5.59 -9.80
N ASP A 135 18.83 6.64 -10.47
CA ASP A 135 19.69 6.53 -11.66
C ASP A 135 21.03 5.85 -11.35
N LYS A 136 21.63 6.21 -10.21
CA LYS A 136 22.86 5.58 -9.70
C LYS A 136 22.64 4.23 -9.02
N ARG A 137 21.39 3.79 -8.88
CA ARG A 137 21.00 2.55 -8.20
C ARG A 137 21.50 2.44 -6.75
N GLU A 138 21.52 3.58 -6.05
CA GLU A 138 21.98 3.67 -4.65
C GLU A 138 20.91 3.22 -3.63
N THR A 139 19.69 2.94 -4.08
CA THR A 139 18.58 2.44 -3.26
C THR A 139 18.62 0.91 -3.19
N THR A 140 18.24 0.33 -2.05
CA THR A 140 18.20 -1.14 -1.87
C THR A 140 16.90 -1.55 -1.19
N SER A 141 15.85 -1.71 -1.99
CA SER A 141 14.50 -1.94 -1.47
C SER A 141 14.02 -3.39 -1.51
N PHE A 142 14.75 -4.30 -2.12
CA PHE A 142 14.34 -5.70 -2.30
C PHE A 142 15.25 -6.66 -1.55
N PHE A 143 14.67 -7.65 -0.90
CA PHE A 143 15.41 -8.69 -0.19
C PHE A 143 15.72 -9.88 -1.10
N ASP A 144 16.98 -10.31 -1.17
CA ASP A 144 17.35 -11.58 -1.78
C ASP A 144 17.19 -12.74 -0.77
N PRO A 145 16.24 -13.67 -1.00
CA PRO A 145 16.04 -14.83 -0.13
C PRO A 145 17.20 -15.83 -0.12
N VAL A 146 18.10 -15.80 -1.10
CA VAL A 146 19.23 -16.73 -1.21
C VAL A 146 20.41 -16.25 -0.37
N THR A 147 20.83 -14.99 -0.55
CA THR A 147 22.01 -14.46 0.14
C THR A 147 21.67 -13.71 1.44
N GLY A 148 20.42 -13.30 1.62
CA GLY A 148 19.99 -12.48 2.75
C GLY A 148 20.33 -10.99 2.63
N GLU A 149 20.75 -10.52 1.46
CA GLU A 149 21.13 -9.14 1.21
C GLU A 149 19.93 -8.28 0.78
N ASN A 150 20.03 -6.96 0.98
CA ASN A 150 19.12 -6.00 0.36
C ASN A 150 19.76 -5.44 -0.91
N LEU A 151 19.02 -5.49 -2.01
CA LEU A 151 19.46 -5.13 -3.36
C LEU A 151 18.49 -4.12 -3.98
N ASN A 152 18.94 -3.43 -5.03
CA ASN A 152 17.99 -2.80 -5.96
C ASN A 152 17.34 -3.86 -6.86
N TYR A 153 16.22 -3.51 -7.49
CA TYR A 153 15.49 -4.47 -8.33
C TYR A 153 16.30 -4.95 -9.55
N SER A 154 17.16 -4.11 -10.12
CA SER A 154 17.99 -4.50 -11.27
C SER A 154 19.03 -5.55 -10.89
N GLU A 155 19.64 -5.43 -9.71
CA GLU A 155 20.55 -6.43 -9.15
C GLU A 155 19.84 -7.75 -8.88
N LEU A 156 18.65 -7.69 -8.26
CA LEU A 156 17.87 -8.90 -8.00
C LEU A 156 17.46 -9.60 -9.31
N MET A 157 17.02 -8.84 -10.32
CA MET A 157 16.76 -9.39 -11.67
C MET A 157 18.01 -10.02 -12.28
N GLY A 158 19.20 -9.47 -12.04
CA GLY A 158 20.48 -10.01 -12.50
C GLY A 158 20.86 -11.34 -11.85
N ARG A 159 20.24 -11.70 -10.71
CA ARG A 159 20.37 -13.01 -10.05
C ARG A 159 19.37 -14.04 -10.56
N CYS A 160 18.38 -13.62 -11.35
CA CYS A 160 17.42 -14.54 -11.95
C CYS A 160 18.01 -15.28 -13.16
N VAL A 161 17.49 -16.48 -13.41
CA VAL A 161 17.76 -17.28 -14.59
C VAL A 161 16.64 -17.08 -15.60
N LEU A 162 17.00 -16.79 -16.85
CA LEU A 162 16.04 -16.74 -17.96
C LEU A 162 15.69 -18.17 -18.40
N ASP A 163 14.44 -18.55 -18.24
CA ASP A 163 13.90 -19.76 -18.83
C ASP A 163 13.66 -19.54 -20.33
N LYS A 164 14.30 -20.35 -21.17
CA LYS A 164 14.28 -20.14 -22.63
C LYS A 164 12.94 -20.49 -23.27
N ASP A 165 12.18 -21.39 -22.65
CA ASP A 165 10.92 -21.88 -23.22
C ASP A 165 9.78 -20.89 -22.96
N SER A 166 9.68 -20.37 -21.74
CA SER A 166 8.68 -19.37 -21.37
C SER A 166 9.11 -17.93 -21.61
N GLY A 167 10.42 -17.66 -21.68
CA GLY A 167 10.98 -16.30 -21.73
C GLY A 167 10.86 -15.54 -20.40
N LEU A 168 10.53 -16.23 -19.31
CA LEU A 168 10.37 -15.64 -17.97
C LEU A 168 11.67 -15.69 -17.17
N LEU A 169 11.84 -14.71 -16.28
CA LEU A 169 12.92 -14.70 -15.29
C LEU A 169 12.48 -15.42 -14.02
N PHE A 170 13.30 -16.38 -13.57
CA PHE A 170 13.10 -17.14 -12.34
C PHE A 170 14.21 -16.85 -11.33
N LEU A 171 13.82 -16.51 -10.11
CA LEU A 171 14.75 -16.46 -8.99
C LEU A 171 14.94 -17.87 -8.45
N MET A 172 16.18 -18.37 -8.48
CA MET A 172 16.51 -19.70 -7.97
C MET A 172 16.55 -19.66 -6.45
N VAL A 173 15.75 -20.51 -5.79
CA VAL A 173 15.70 -20.60 -4.33
C VAL A 173 15.92 -22.04 -3.90
N GLU A 174 16.73 -22.24 -2.86
CA GLU A 174 16.99 -23.56 -2.28
C GLU A 174 16.15 -23.75 -1.00
N GLY A 175 15.61 -24.95 -0.80
CA GLY A 175 14.88 -25.27 0.42
C GLY A 175 15.82 -25.31 1.62
N GLY A 176 15.60 -24.46 2.63
CA GLY A 176 16.35 -24.47 3.89
C GLY A 176 17.12 -23.18 4.20
N THR A 177 17.18 -22.20 3.29
CA THR A 177 17.85 -20.90 3.49
C THR A 177 16.93 -19.80 4.03
N VAL A 178 15.82 -20.15 4.68
CA VAL A 178 15.04 -19.16 5.44
C VAL A 178 15.93 -18.66 6.57
N THR A 179 16.58 -17.51 6.37
CA THR A 179 17.31 -16.84 7.44
C THR A 179 16.39 -16.78 8.66
N GLN A 180 16.84 -17.20 9.83
CA GLN A 180 16.10 -16.94 11.04
C GLN A 180 16.35 -15.48 11.41
N ASN A 181 15.28 -14.74 11.72
CA ASN A 181 15.32 -13.44 12.42
C ASN A 181 15.61 -12.14 11.64
N ILE A 182 14.95 -11.91 10.50
CA ILE A 182 14.65 -10.53 10.06
C ILE A 182 13.14 -10.42 9.92
N ARG A 183 12.52 -9.46 10.63
CA ARG A 183 11.07 -9.27 10.63
C ARG A 183 10.58 -8.99 9.19
N PRO A 184 9.55 -9.69 8.70
CA PRO A 184 8.93 -9.35 7.42
C PRO A 184 8.46 -7.89 7.40
N PHE A 185 8.49 -7.27 6.21
CA PHE A 185 7.76 -6.02 5.97
C PHE A 185 6.25 -6.30 6.12
N GLU A 186 5.64 -5.71 7.15
CA GLU A 186 4.18 -5.65 7.28
C GLU A 186 3.72 -4.33 6.66
N PRO A 187 2.94 -4.35 5.56
CA PRO A 187 2.33 -3.13 5.06
C PRO A 187 1.33 -2.64 6.12
N GLU A 188 1.59 -1.45 6.68
CA GLU A 188 0.68 -0.84 7.64
C GLU A 188 -0.72 -0.68 7.00
N PRO A 189 -1.79 -1.12 7.70
CA PRO A 189 -3.14 -0.87 7.23
C PRO A 189 -3.38 0.65 7.18
N GLU A 190 -3.89 1.16 6.06
CA GLU A 190 -4.31 2.56 5.97
C GLU A 190 -5.28 2.84 7.12
N SER A 191 -4.85 3.69 8.05
CA SER A 191 -5.64 4.00 9.25
C SER A 191 -7.00 4.56 8.83
N LYS A 192 -8.07 3.81 9.14
CA LYS A 192 -9.45 4.32 9.10
C LYS A 192 -9.58 5.45 10.14
N LYS A 193 -9.28 6.69 9.75
CA LYS A 193 -9.72 7.89 10.48
C LYS A 193 -10.87 8.54 9.75
N ILE A 194 -12.05 7.93 9.86
CA ILE A 194 -13.29 8.72 9.93
C ILE A 194 -13.62 8.76 11.42
N ARG A 195 -13.31 9.89 12.04
CA ARG A 195 -13.75 10.20 13.40
C ARG A 195 -15.27 10.07 13.42
N GLU A 196 -15.82 9.14 14.21
CA GLU A 196 -17.17 9.27 14.72
C GLU A 196 -17.24 10.62 15.44
N ARG A 197 -18.06 11.53 14.89
CA ARG A 197 -18.43 12.75 15.61
C ARG A 197 -19.15 12.29 16.87
N ALA A 198 -18.57 12.60 18.02
CA ALA A 198 -19.20 12.40 19.32
C ALA A 198 -20.60 13.03 19.32
N GLU A 199 -21.61 12.21 19.57
CA GLU A 199 -22.96 12.70 19.89
C GLU A 199 -22.90 13.49 21.21
N PRO A 200 -23.57 14.65 21.31
CA PRO A 200 -23.58 15.42 22.54
C PRO A 200 -24.40 14.68 23.61
N LYS A 201 -23.75 14.32 24.72
CA LYS A 201 -24.41 13.80 25.92
C LYS A 201 -25.28 14.89 26.54
N ILE A 202 -26.60 14.71 26.48
CA ILE A 202 -27.58 15.53 27.21
C ILE A 202 -27.53 15.10 28.67
N THR A 203 -26.93 15.91 29.54
CA THR A 203 -27.02 15.75 31.00
C THR A 203 -28.36 16.29 31.49
N THR A 204 -29.20 15.41 32.00
CA THR A 204 -30.42 15.76 32.73
C THR A 204 -30.03 16.15 34.15
N GLU A 205 -29.97 17.45 34.47
CA GLU A 205 -29.88 17.91 35.86
C GLU A 205 -31.26 17.79 36.53
N VAL A 206 -31.35 16.89 37.51
CA VAL A 206 -32.50 16.74 38.39
C VAL A 206 -32.42 17.86 39.43
N VAL A 207 -33.17 18.94 39.24
CA VAL A 207 -33.32 20.01 40.25
C VAL A 207 -34.21 19.50 41.38
N ALA A 208 -33.58 19.08 42.48
CA ALA A 208 -34.26 18.77 43.73
C ALA A 208 -34.83 20.06 44.36
N GLY A 209 -36.16 20.10 44.48
CA GLY A 209 -36.89 21.23 45.05
C GLY A 209 -36.60 21.46 46.53
N LYS A 210 -36.36 22.73 46.91
CA LYS A 210 -36.47 23.20 48.30
C LYS A 210 -37.81 23.90 48.51
N GLN A 211 -38.60 23.28 49.37
CA GLN A 211 -39.91 23.71 49.87
C GLN A 211 -39.84 25.12 50.49
N LYS A 212 -40.69 26.04 50.02
CA LYS A 212 -41.04 27.27 50.76
C LYS A 212 -42.22 27.00 51.68
N LYS A 213 -41.99 27.16 52.98
CA LYS A 213 -42.98 27.11 54.07
C LYS A 213 -44.15 28.07 53.81
N LYS A 214 -45.37 27.53 53.67
CA LYS A 214 -46.63 28.29 53.74
C LYS A 214 -46.87 28.71 55.19
N LYS A 215 -46.93 30.03 55.45
CA LYS A 215 -47.54 30.60 56.66
C LYS A 215 -49.04 30.75 56.42
N THR A 216 -49.84 30.03 57.20
CA THR A 216 -51.29 30.18 57.36
C THR A 216 -51.58 31.42 58.23
N PRO A 217 -52.52 32.30 57.86
CA PRO A 217 -53.14 33.22 58.81
C PRO A 217 -54.37 32.58 59.45
N SER A 218 -54.58 32.90 60.72
CA SER A 218 -55.57 32.34 61.62
C SER A 218 -57.00 32.76 61.28
N ARG A 219 -57.96 31.82 61.41
CA ARG A 219 -59.39 32.14 61.54
C ARG A 219 -59.66 32.70 62.94
N ARG A 220 -60.31 33.86 63.02
CA ARG A 220 -61.22 34.21 64.13
C ARG A 220 -62.58 34.53 63.53
N SER A 221 -63.56 33.70 63.90
CA SER A 221 -64.99 33.98 63.85
C SER A 221 -65.42 34.70 65.15
N SER A 222 -66.66 35.18 65.17
CA SER A 222 -67.43 35.85 66.26
C SER A 222 -67.28 37.37 66.33
N ASP A 223 -68.32 38.18 66.52
CA ASP A 223 -69.77 37.94 66.61
C ASP A 223 -70.52 39.29 66.52
N ARG A 224 -71.78 39.21 66.08
CA ARG A 224 -72.97 40.02 66.42
C ARG A 224 -72.82 41.42 67.06
N ALA A 225 -73.46 42.43 66.45
CA ALA A 225 -74.76 42.98 66.87
C ALA A 225 -75.21 44.04 65.86
#